data_AF-A0A8T5RTA7-F1
#
_entry.id   AF-A0A8T5RTA7-F1
#
_cell.length_a   1.000
_cell.length_b   1.000
_cell.length_c   1.000
_cell.angle_alpha   90.00
_cell.angle_beta   90.00
_cell.angle_gamma   90.00
#
_symmetry.space_group_name_H-M   'P 1'
#
loop_
_entity.id
_entity.type
_entity.pdbx_description
1 polymer ?
#
loop_
_entity_poly.entity_id
_entity_poly.type
_entity_poly.pdbx_seq_one_letter_code
_entity_poly.pdbx_strand_id
1 'polypeptide(L)'
;MSNKRVELMAPLKNFKSLNAIIGKTDAVYFGVEAFNMRMYSDNFKLEELNDIVKICHDNNIQAYLTTNVVIYENEFHLLEQILDKAVEAEIDAVIIHDVGALNLAKEKGLNFHISTQANISNSQSALFYEALGAQRLILARELSLEQIKEIKSKLRNAEIETFVHGAQCTSISGRCYFSAEVCQSQDYSANRGKCVQPCRRKWRVYDDQNNEFLYDGVFFINAKDLCMIEHIPELIEAEIDAFKIEGRMRDPIYIEETTSCYKEAIDAYYENNFSQEKVNGWITRLNKVYNRGFSTGFYFGLPRGSEIQREIDGNISNYKKVEIGKVLNYFPEKRAAKILLTSGSLKLKDEIYIIGTHTDTYLKQEVNSIQIKQKKNLTETPFITSKKERLAVGIIVDKVVKKNDKVFKLEQI
;
A
#
# COMPACT_ATOMS: atom_id res chain seq x y z
N MET A 1 7.81 -24.40 -18.65
CA MET A 1 7.49 -23.15 -17.94
C MET A 1 6.16 -23.37 -17.25
N SER A 2 6.09 -23.17 -15.94
CA SER A 2 4.83 -23.36 -15.22
C SER A 2 3.83 -22.33 -15.75
N ASN A 3 2.61 -22.76 -16.09
CA ASN A 3 1.51 -21.90 -16.55
C ASN A 3 0.96 -20.99 -15.42
N LYS A 4 1.73 -20.77 -14.34
CA LYS A 4 1.31 -20.01 -13.18
C LYS A 4 1.50 -18.54 -13.45
N ARG A 5 0.41 -17.80 -13.34
CA ARG A 5 0.38 -16.36 -13.42
C ARG A 5 1.01 -15.74 -12.17
N VAL A 6 1.74 -14.63 -12.32
CA VAL A 6 2.26 -13.84 -11.19
C VAL A 6 1.13 -13.38 -10.27
N GLU A 7 1.35 -13.46 -8.96
CA GLU A 7 0.41 -12.98 -7.94
C GLU A 7 0.60 -11.48 -7.69
N LEU A 8 -0.46 -10.68 -7.73
CA LEU A 8 -0.44 -9.29 -7.28
C LEU A 8 -0.87 -9.18 -5.83
N MET A 9 0.03 -8.64 -5.00
CA MET A 9 -0.20 -8.48 -3.57
C MET A 9 -0.33 -7.00 -3.14
N ALA A 10 -1.52 -6.67 -2.64
CA ALA A 10 -1.88 -5.31 -2.23
C ALA A 10 -1.71 -5.07 -0.70
N PRO A 11 -1.31 -3.86 -0.29
CA PRO A 11 -1.23 -3.48 1.12
C PRO A 11 -2.59 -3.08 1.68
N LEU A 12 -2.95 -3.58 2.85
CA LEU A 12 -4.13 -3.08 3.57
C LEU A 12 -3.75 -2.24 4.78
N LYS A 13 -4.42 -1.09 4.86
CA LYS A 13 -4.47 -0.28 6.07
C LYS A 13 -5.59 -0.81 6.97
N ASN A 14 -6.82 -0.76 6.47
CA ASN A 14 -8.06 -1.18 7.14
C ASN A 14 -9.10 -1.67 6.13
N PHE A 15 -10.33 -1.98 6.58
CA PHE A 15 -11.41 -2.46 5.72
C PHE A 15 -11.76 -1.54 4.54
N LYS A 16 -11.58 -0.22 4.66
CA LYS A 16 -11.81 0.69 3.52
C LYS A 16 -10.82 0.43 2.39
N SER A 17 -9.57 0.11 2.72
CA SER A 17 -8.56 -0.31 1.75
C SER A 17 -8.92 -1.63 1.09
N LEU A 18 -9.42 -2.61 1.87
CA LEU A 18 -9.86 -3.90 1.33
C LEU A 18 -11.03 -3.72 0.36
N ASN A 19 -12.06 -2.99 0.77
CA ASN A 19 -13.25 -2.71 -0.03
C ASN A 19 -12.94 -1.95 -1.35
N ALA A 20 -11.80 -1.26 -1.42
CA ALA A 20 -11.34 -0.56 -2.61
C ALA A 20 -10.73 -1.48 -3.68
N ILE A 21 -10.18 -2.63 -3.26
CA ILE A 21 -9.37 -3.53 -4.09
C ILE A 21 -9.95 -4.93 -4.27
N ILE A 22 -11.12 -5.23 -3.70
CA ILE A 22 -11.87 -6.44 -4.02
C ILE A 22 -12.02 -6.58 -5.54
N GLY A 23 -11.63 -7.75 -6.07
CA GLY A 23 -11.65 -8.07 -7.51
C GLY A 23 -10.49 -7.48 -8.31
N LYS A 24 -9.49 -6.87 -7.68
CA LYS A 24 -8.36 -6.21 -8.35
C LYS A 24 -6.99 -6.74 -7.92
N THR A 25 -6.93 -7.70 -7.01
CA THR A 25 -5.69 -8.27 -6.47
C THR A 25 -5.88 -9.76 -6.25
N ASP A 26 -4.78 -10.50 -6.21
CA ASP A 26 -4.78 -11.95 -5.93
C ASP A 26 -4.52 -12.22 -4.44
N ALA A 27 -3.75 -11.34 -3.79
CA ALA A 27 -3.45 -11.43 -2.37
C ALA A 27 -3.39 -10.07 -1.68
N VAL A 28 -3.51 -10.09 -0.35
CA VAL A 28 -3.36 -8.92 0.51
C VAL A 28 -2.40 -9.19 1.66
N TYR A 29 -1.69 -8.15 2.09
CA TYR A 29 -0.92 -8.20 3.33
C TYR A 29 -1.31 -7.08 4.28
N PHE A 30 -1.42 -7.42 5.56
CA PHE A 30 -1.85 -6.51 6.61
C PHE A 30 -1.19 -6.85 7.94
N GLY A 31 -1.40 -6.01 8.95
CA GLY A 31 -0.93 -6.28 10.30
C GLY A 31 -2.03 -5.93 11.28
N VAL A 32 -1.92 -6.51 12.47
CA VAL A 32 -2.76 -6.15 13.62
C VAL A 32 -2.14 -4.97 14.38
N GLU A 33 -2.71 -4.59 15.52
CA GLU A 33 -2.20 -3.50 16.37
C GLU A 33 -0.83 -3.78 17.02
N ALA A 34 -0.19 -4.91 16.69
CA ALA A 34 1.12 -5.34 17.21
C ALA A 34 2.05 -5.92 16.12
N PHE A 35 3.34 -5.96 16.43
CA PHE A 35 4.43 -6.65 15.74
C PHE A 35 4.56 -6.47 14.21
N ASN A 36 4.22 -5.31 13.66
CA ASN A 36 4.36 -5.07 12.23
C ASN A 36 5.09 -3.76 11.93
N MET A 37 5.68 -3.64 10.74
CA MET A 37 6.49 -2.47 10.35
C MET A 37 5.72 -1.13 10.23
N ARG A 38 4.41 -1.10 10.52
CA ARG A 38 3.53 0.08 10.42
C ARG A 38 2.63 0.21 11.65
N MET A 39 3.23 0.14 12.84
CA MET A 39 2.52 0.16 14.13
C MET A 39 1.58 1.36 14.31
N TYR A 40 1.94 2.53 13.78
CA TYR A 40 1.11 3.74 13.86
C TYR A 40 0.12 3.91 12.71
N SER A 41 -0.07 2.88 11.88
CA SER A 41 -1.15 2.87 10.90
C SER A 41 -2.48 2.53 11.58
N ASP A 42 -3.59 2.83 10.91
CA ASP A 42 -4.94 2.43 11.30
C ASP A 42 -5.11 0.93 10.99
N ASN A 43 -4.41 0.08 11.76
CA ASN A 43 -4.33 -1.37 11.59
C ASN A 43 -5.62 -2.06 12.02
N PHE A 44 -5.78 -3.31 11.62
CA PHE A 44 -6.86 -4.17 12.10
C PHE A 44 -6.63 -4.56 13.55
N LYS A 45 -7.72 -4.80 14.27
CA LYS A 45 -7.65 -5.43 15.59
C LYS A 45 -7.47 -6.93 15.47
N LEU A 46 -6.98 -7.55 16.53
CA LEU A 46 -6.80 -9.00 16.54
C LEU A 46 -8.14 -9.75 16.44
N GLU A 47 -9.19 -9.24 17.08
CA GLU A 47 -10.53 -9.82 16.98
C GLU A 47 -11.15 -9.77 15.57
N GLU A 48 -10.68 -8.85 14.71
CA GLU A 48 -11.19 -8.67 13.34
C GLU A 48 -10.57 -9.66 12.35
N LEU A 49 -9.65 -10.53 12.80
CA LEU A 49 -8.89 -11.42 11.92
C LEU A 49 -9.78 -12.43 11.17
N ASN A 50 -10.79 -12.99 11.85
CA ASN A 50 -11.73 -13.92 11.22
C ASN A 50 -12.55 -13.22 10.12
N ASP A 51 -12.96 -11.97 10.35
CA ASP A 51 -13.77 -11.21 9.38
C ASP A 51 -12.97 -10.85 8.12
N ILE A 52 -11.72 -10.40 8.29
CA ILE A 52 -10.88 -10.05 7.14
C ILE A 52 -10.53 -11.29 6.30
N VAL A 53 -10.14 -12.40 6.94
CA VAL A 53 -9.80 -13.63 6.21
C VAL A 53 -11.03 -14.15 5.47
N LYS A 54 -12.20 -14.16 6.13
CA LYS A 54 -13.46 -14.54 5.48
C LYS A 54 -13.76 -13.68 4.24
N ILE A 55 -13.67 -12.35 4.35
CA ILE A 55 -13.93 -11.46 3.21
C ILE A 55 -12.93 -11.74 2.08
N CYS A 56 -11.66 -11.96 2.40
CA CYS A 56 -10.64 -12.31 1.42
C CYS A 56 -10.98 -13.61 0.69
N HIS A 57 -11.24 -14.70 1.43
CA HIS A 57 -11.55 -16.02 0.87
C HIS A 57 -12.87 -16.01 0.07
N ASP A 58 -13.91 -15.34 0.54
CA ASP A 58 -15.18 -15.16 -0.20
C ASP A 58 -14.97 -14.48 -1.57
N ASN A 59 -13.87 -13.75 -1.74
CA ASN A 59 -13.50 -13.04 -2.97
C ASN A 59 -12.29 -13.65 -3.69
N ASN A 60 -11.85 -14.86 -3.32
CA ASN A 60 -10.68 -15.56 -3.86
C ASN A 60 -9.36 -14.77 -3.71
N ILE A 61 -9.22 -14.05 -2.60
CA ILE A 61 -8.01 -13.29 -2.25
C ILE A 61 -7.29 -14.03 -1.13
N GLN A 62 -5.98 -14.23 -1.28
CA GLN A 62 -5.13 -14.77 -0.21
C GLN A 62 -4.84 -13.70 0.85
N ALA A 63 -4.89 -14.06 2.13
CA ALA A 63 -4.71 -13.18 3.27
C ALA A 63 -3.39 -13.49 3.99
N TYR A 64 -2.48 -12.51 4.04
CA TYR A 64 -1.20 -12.65 4.71
C TYR A 64 -1.03 -11.69 5.89
N LEU A 65 -0.80 -12.25 7.08
CA LEU A 65 -0.60 -11.49 8.31
C LEU A 65 0.88 -11.16 8.50
N THR A 66 1.20 -9.90 8.77
CA THR A 66 2.58 -9.46 9.06
C THR A 66 2.89 -9.50 10.55
N THR A 67 3.92 -10.25 10.92
CA THR A 67 4.61 -10.18 12.22
C THR A 67 6.10 -9.93 11.96
N ASN A 68 6.39 -8.84 11.25
CA ASN A 68 7.65 -8.60 10.57
C ASN A 68 8.51 -7.52 11.23
N VAL A 69 8.68 -7.60 12.54
CA VAL A 69 9.57 -6.77 13.35
C VAL A 69 10.48 -7.64 14.20
N VAL A 70 11.48 -7.06 14.85
CA VAL A 70 12.25 -7.74 15.90
C VAL A 70 11.30 -8.12 17.05
N ILE A 71 11.42 -9.30 17.64
CA ILE A 71 10.63 -9.75 18.80
C ILE A 71 11.57 -9.99 19.99
N TYR A 72 11.18 -9.54 21.18
CA TYR A 72 11.93 -9.79 22.42
C TYR A 72 11.33 -10.96 23.23
N GLU A 73 12.15 -11.58 24.07
CA GLU A 73 11.77 -12.75 24.90
C GLU A 73 10.44 -12.56 25.63
N ASN A 74 10.26 -11.40 26.28
CA ASN A 74 9.07 -11.07 27.06
C ASN A 74 7.82 -10.79 26.20
N GLU A 75 7.95 -10.80 24.87
CA GLU A 75 6.89 -10.52 23.91
C GLU A 75 6.34 -11.79 23.24
N PHE A 76 7.00 -12.93 23.42
CA PHE A 76 6.59 -14.20 22.83
C PHE A 76 5.19 -14.62 23.24
N HIS A 77 4.78 -14.34 24.49
CA HIS A 77 3.41 -14.64 24.92
C HIS A 77 2.34 -13.93 24.07
N LEU A 78 2.56 -12.67 23.71
CA LEU A 78 1.64 -11.94 22.83
C LEU A 78 1.74 -12.45 21.38
N LEU A 79 2.94 -12.80 20.93
CA LEU A 79 3.13 -13.39 19.60
C LEU A 79 2.38 -14.72 19.47
N GLU A 80 2.45 -15.58 20.48
CA GLU A 80 1.71 -16.85 20.53
C GLU A 80 0.21 -16.61 20.37
N GLN A 81 -0.36 -15.67 21.12
CA GLN A 81 -1.78 -15.31 21.00
C GLN A 81 -2.16 -14.84 19.59
N ILE A 82 -1.29 -14.05 18.96
CA ILE A 82 -1.52 -13.57 17.59
C ILE A 82 -1.48 -14.72 16.60
N LEU A 83 -0.50 -15.63 16.72
CA LEU A 83 -0.38 -16.79 15.83
C LEU A 83 -1.50 -17.81 16.05
N ASP A 84 -1.95 -18.02 17.29
CA ASP A 84 -3.10 -18.88 17.59
C ASP A 84 -4.37 -18.34 16.94
N LYS A 85 -4.59 -17.03 17.04
CA LYS A 85 -5.71 -16.39 16.34
C LYS A 85 -5.57 -16.51 14.81
N ALA A 86 -4.34 -16.45 14.29
CA ALA A 86 -4.09 -16.61 12.86
C ALA A 86 -4.40 -18.03 12.37
N VAL A 87 -4.12 -19.05 13.18
CA VAL A 87 -4.56 -20.45 12.93
C VAL A 87 -6.08 -20.54 12.95
N GLU A 88 -6.74 -19.99 13.98
CA GLU A 88 -8.20 -20.00 14.11
C GLU A 88 -8.90 -19.34 12.91
N ALA A 89 -8.33 -18.22 12.44
CA ALA A 89 -8.84 -17.48 11.30
C ALA A 89 -8.52 -18.13 9.94
N GLU A 90 -7.74 -19.21 9.92
CA GLU A 90 -7.28 -19.87 8.69
C GLU A 90 -6.47 -18.93 7.77
N ILE A 91 -5.55 -18.14 8.34
CA ILE A 91 -4.66 -17.28 7.54
C ILE A 91 -3.86 -18.10 6.52
N ASP A 92 -3.70 -17.60 5.29
CA ASP A 92 -3.00 -18.35 4.25
C ASP A 92 -1.49 -18.43 4.53
N ALA A 93 -0.89 -17.35 5.06
CA ALA A 93 0.48 -17.32 5.53
C ALA A 93 0.77 -16.15 6.49
N VAL A 94 1.85 -16.29 7.27
CA VAL A 94 2.43 -15.20 8.08
C VAL A 94 3.72 -14.68 7.45
N ILE A 95 3.88 -13.37 7.34
CA ILE A 95 5.10 -12.70 6.87
C ILE A 95 5.98 -12.37 8.08
N ILE A 96 7.08 -13.10 8.23
CA ILE A 96 7.93 -13.10 9.43
C ILE A 96 9.39 -12.83 9.06
N HIS A 97 10.15 -12.25 9.98
CA HIS A 97 11.62 -12.13 9.87
C HIS A 97 12.35 -12.74 11.08
N ASP A 98 11.80 -12.61 12.28
CA ASP A 98 12.43 -13.12 13.49
C ASP A 98 12.50 -14.65 13.51
N VAL A 99 13.69 -15.23 13.75
CA VAL A 99 13.92 -16.68 13.66
C VAL A 99 13.20 -17.45 14.77
N GLY A 100 13.04 -16.87 15.97
CA GLY A 100 12.25 -17.50 17.03
C GLY A 100 10.76 -17.53 16.66
N ALA A 101 10.26 -16.43 16.08
CA ALA A 101 8.90 -16.38 15.56
C ALA A 101 8.66 -17.37 14.40
N LEU A 102 9.66 -17.59 13.54
CA LEU A 102 9.60 -18.62 12.48
C LEU A 102 9.44 -20.02 13.07
N ASN A 103 10.22 -20.35 14.11
CA ASN A 103 10.13 -21.64 14.77
C ASN A 103 8.73 -21.87 15.36
N LEU A 104 8.18 -20.85 16.03
CA LEU A 104 6.84 -20.92 16.60
C LEU A 104 5.74 -21.05 15.54
N ALA A 105 5.83 -20.32 14.43
CA ALA A 105 4.89 -20.46 13.31
C ALA A 105 4.91 -21.89 12.74
N LYS A 106 6.09 -22.48 12.61
CA LYS A 106 6.27 -23.86 12.15
C LYS A 106 5.68 -24.88 13.13
N GLU A 107 5.91 -24.71 14.43
CA GLU A 107 5.31 -25.57 15.47
C GLU A 107 3.78 -25.56 15.44
N LYS A 108 3.19 -24.40 15.12
CA LYS A 108 1.74 -24.23 14.96
C LYS A 108 1.21 -24.68 13.59
N GLY A 109 2.08 -25.15 12.68
CA GLY A 109 1.69 -25.57 11.34
C GLY A 109 1.28 -24.44 10.40
N LEU A 110 1.64 -23.19 10.70
CA LEU A 110 1.38 -22.05 9.83
C LEU A 110 2.38 -22.00 8.67
N ASN A 111 1.87 -21.75 7.47
CA ASN A 111 2.68 -21.34 6.34
C ASN A 111 3.35 -19.99 6.63
N PHE A 112 4.59 -19.81 6.20
CA PHE A 112 5.30 -18.56 6.42
C PHE A 112 6.08 -18.09 5.20
N HIS A 113 6.08 -16.77 5.05
CA HIS A 113 6.85 -16.02 4.06
C HIS A 113 7.95 -15.24 4.79
N ILE A 114 9.14 -15.19 4.21
CA ILE A 114 10.24 -14.43 4.81
C ILE A 114 10.15 -12.97 4.37
N SER A 115 9.96 -12.08 5.34
CA SER A 115 9.93 -10.64 5.15
C SER A 115 11.25 -10.12 4.57
N THR A 116 11.16 -9.07 3.74
CA THR A 116 12.31 -8.31 3.24
C THR A 116 13.25 -7.83 4.36
N GLN A 117 12.74 -7.71 5.60
CA GLN A 117 13.57 -7.45 6.77
C GLN A 117 14.63 -8.51 7.05
N ALA A 118 14.57 -9.71 6.46
CA ALA A 118 15.63 -10.72 6.55
C ALA A 118 16.85 -10.39 5.66
N ASN A 119 16.74 -9.42 4.74
CA ASN A 119 17.77 -9.02 3.78
C ASN A 119 18.30 -10.20 2.94
N ILE A 120 17.38 -10.94 2.31
CA ILE A 120 17.75 -12.02 1.39
C ILE A 120 18.27 -11.39 0.10
N SER A 121 19.60 -11.27 0.00
CA SER A 121 20.31 -10.63 -1.11
C SER A 121 21.20 -11.60 -1.92
N ASN A 122 21.17 -12.89 -1.59
CA ASN A 122 21.98 -13.91 -2.24
C ASN A 122 21.32 -15.29 -2.13
N SER A 123 21.74 -16.22 -3.01
CA SER A 123 21.17 -17.56 -3.11
C SER A 123 21.41 -18.43 -1.87
N GLN A 124 22.52 -18.24 -1.14
CA GLN A 124 22.81 -19.00 0.08
C GLN A 124 21.79 -18.70 1.18
N SER A 125 21.46 -17.42 1.36
CA SER A 125 20.42 -16.99 2.30
C SER A 125 19.04 -17.51 1.88
N ALA A 126 18.75 -17.46 0.57
CA ALA A 126 17.48 -17.95 0.03
C ALA A 126 17.30 -19.46 0.27
N LEU A 127 18.32 -20.27 -0.05
CA LEU A 127 18.34 -21.71 0.17
C LEU A 127 18.23 -22.09 1.64
N PHE A 128 18.85 -21.32 2.53
CA PHE A 128 18.72 -21.51 3.98
C PHE A 128 17.26 -21.42 4.43
N TYR A 129 16.55 -20.36 4.02
CA TYR A 129 15.14 -20.19 4.40
C TYR A 129 14.20 -21.17 3.70
N GLU A 130 14.48 -21.54 2.44
CA GLU A 130 13.76 -22.62 1.75
C GLU A 130 13.89 -23.95 2.53
N ALA A 131 15.10 -24.30 3.00
CA ALA A 131 15.34 -25.50 3.78
C ALA A 131 14.64 -25.49 5.15
N LEU A 132 14.37 -24.31 5.73
CA LEU A 132 13.57 -24.18 6.95
C LEU A 132 12.07 -24.43 6.72
N GLY A 133 11.60 -24.34 5.46
CA GLY A 133 10.22 -24.55 5.06
C GLY A 133 9.50 -23.29 4.57
N ALA A 134 10.22 -22.20 4.28
CA ALA A 134 9.59 -20.98 3.74
C ALA A 134 8.95 -21.26 2.38
N GLN A 135 7.70 -20.88 2.21
CA GLN A 135 6.99 -21.00 0.93
C GLN A 135 7.31 -19.85 -0.03
N ARG A 136 7.61 -18.67 0.52
CA ARG A 136 7.92 -17.46 -0.26
C ARG A 136 8.99 -16.62 0.41
N LEU A 137 9.89 -16.07 -0.41
CA LEU A 137 11.00 -15.24 0.00
C LEU A 137 10.82 -13.83 -0.57
N ILE A 138 10.56 -12.86 0.31
CA ILE A 138 10.46 -11.45 -0.08
C ILE A 138 11.89 -10.91 -0.14
N LEU A 139 12.40 -10.72 -1.35
CA LEU A 139 13.82 -10.42 -1.56
C LEU A 139 14.19 -9.01 -1.07
N ALA A 140 15.49 -8.80 -0.90
CA ALA A 140 16.05 -7.48 -0.58
C ALA A 140 15.73 -6.47 -1.68
N ARG A 141 15.47 -5.21 -1.29
CA ARG A 141 15.10 -4.14 -2.23
C ARG A 141 16.28 -3.57 -3.02
N GLU A 142 17.49 -3.97 -2.65
CA GLU A 142 18.76 -3.48 -3.20
C GLU A 142 19.34 -4.40 -4.30
N LEU A 143 18.52 -5.28 -4.88
CA LEU A 143 18.92 -6.22 -5.92
C LEU A 143 18.61 -5.69 -7.32
N SER A 144 19.48 -6.03 -8.27
CA SER A 144 19.19 -5.91 -9.71
C SER A 144 18.32 -7.05 -10.20
N LEU A 145 17.70 -6.87 -11.37
CA LEU A 145 16.89 -7.91 -12.01
C LEU A 145 17.70 -9.19 -12.29
N GLU A 146 18.96 -9.04 -12.71
CA GLU A 146 19.85 -10.17 -12.96
C GLU A 146 20.20 -10.94 -11.69
N GLN A 147 20.41 -10.24 -10.56
CA GLN A 147 20.63 -10.90 -9.27
C GLN A 147 19.36 -11.64 -8.79
N ILE A 148 18.17 -11.08 -9.03
CA ILE A 148 16.90 -11.73 -8.72
C ILE A 148 16.76 -13.03 -9.50
N LYS A 149 17.04 -13.01 -10.82
CA LYS A 149 17.05 -14.21 -11.68
C LYS A 149 18.05 -15.25 -11.17
N GLU A 150 19.25 -14.83 -10.80
CA GLU A 150 20.27 -15.73 -10.27
C GLU A 150 19.78 -16.44 -9.00
N ILE A 151 19.19 -15.70 -8.06
CA ILE A 151 18.61 -16.27 -6.83
C ILE A 151 17.49 -17.26 -7.17
N LYS A 152 16.53 -16.86 -8.03
CA LYS A 152 15.41 -17.70 -8.44
C LYS A 152 15.88 -19.03 -9.04
N SER A 153 16.90 -18.99 -9.90
CA SER A 153 17.44 -20.17 -10.59
C SER A 153 18.02 -21.24 -9.65
N LYS A 154 18.32 -20.90 -8.39
CA LYS A 154 18.87 -21.82 -7.39
C LYS A 154 17.79 -22.45 -6.50
N LEU A 155 16.62 -21.84 -6.40
CA LEU A 155 15.51 -22.33 -5.58
C LEU A 155 14.83 -23.52 -6.26
N ARG A 156 14.24 -24.39 -5.45
CA ARG A 156 13.56 -25.60 -5.94
C ARG A 156 12.05 -25.50 -5.80
N ASN A 157 11.60 -24.95 -4.69
CA ASN A 157 10.20 -24.95 -4.26
C ASN A 157 9.73 -23.55 -3.86
N ALA A 158 10.59 -22.76 -3.22
CA ALA A 158 10.20 -21.46 -2.69
C ALA A 158 9.94 -20.45 -3.81
N GLU A 159 8.86 -19.70 -3.65
CA GLU A 159 8.53 -18.55 -4.47
C GLU A 159 9.40 -17.34 -4.09
N ILE A 160 9.57 -16.42 -5.03
CA ILE A 160 10.17 -15.12 -4.78
C ILE A 160 9.13 -14.01 -4.96
N GLU A 161 9.23 -13.02 -4.08
CA GLU A 161 8.41 -11.83 -4.11
C GLU A 161 9.29 -10.60 -4.12
N THR A 162 8.95 -9.62 -4.95
CA THR A 162 9.67 -8.36 -5.02
C THR A 162 8.73 -7.16 -4.93
N PHE A 163 9.25 -6.05 -4.42
CA PHE A 163 8.50 -4.79 -4.47
C PHE A 163 8.49 -4.26 -5.90
N VAL A 164 7.33 -3.81 -6.37
CA VAL A 164 7.17 -3.20 -7.70
C VAL A 164 6.73 -1.74 -7.63
N HIS A 165 6.15 -1.32 -6.51
CA HIS A 165 5.66 0.05 -6.34
C HIS A 165 5.80 0.56 -4.90
N GLY A 166 5.93 1.88 -4.78
CA GLY A 166 5.75 2.60 -3.52
C GLY A 166 7.05 2.99 -2.84
N ALA A 167 6.95 3.36 -1.57
CA ALA A 167 8.01 4.09 -0.90
C ALA A 167 9.30 3.26 -0.71
N GLN A 168 10.43 3.75 -1.23
CA GLN A 168 11.74 3.15 -0.96
C GLN A 168 12.33 3.65 0.36
N CYS A 169 13.06 2.78 1.05
CA CYS A 169 13.85 3.12 2.22
C CYS A 169 15.27 3.48 1.78
N THR A 170 15.92 4.39 2.50
CA THR A 170 17.34 4.70 2.29
C THR A 170 18.27 3.78 3.07
N SER A 171 17.72 2.95 3.94
CA SER A 171 18.45 1.92 4.68
C SER A 171 18.11 0.55 4.12
N ILE A 172 19.06 -0.37 4.25
CA ILE A 172 19.00 -1.74 3.71
C ILE A 172 17.72 -2.44 4.17
N SER A 173 16.79 -2.62 3.23
CA SER A 173 15.50 -3.29 3.40
C SER A 173 14.75 -2.88 4.69
N GLY A 174 14.83 -1.58 5.04
CA GLY A 174 14.12 -0.99 6.18
C GLY A 174 14.80 -1.18 7.54
N ARG A 175 15.99 -1.78 7.61
CA ARG A 175 16.79 -1.90 8.84
C ARG A 175 17.46 -0.57 9.17
N CYS A 176 16.84 0.22 10.05
CA CYS A 176 17.21 1.63 10.26
C CYS A 176 17.07 2.07 11.72
N TYR A 177 18.10 2.76 12.25
CA TYR A 177 18.09 3.39 13.58
C TYR A 177 17.87 4.91 13.54
N PHE A 178 17.82 5.52 12.36
CA PHE A 178 17.77 6.98 12.22
C PHE A 178 16.57 7.61 12.96
N SER A 179 15.42 6.94 12.93
CA SER A 179 14.22 7.38 13.66
C SER A 179 14.39 7.30 15.18
N ALA A 180 15.01 6.24 15.70
CA ALA A 180 15.27 6.11 17.13
C ALA A 180 16.25 7.18 17.62
N GLU A 181 17.28 7.47 16.83
CA GLU A 181 18.28 8.49 17.12
C GLU A 181 17.66 9.90 17.18
N VAL A 182 16.93 10.28 16.13
CA VAL A 182 16.27 11.60 16.06
C VAL A 182 15.25 11.80 17.19
N CYS A 183 14.59 10.72 17.63
CA CYS A 183 13.64 10.77 18.72
C CYS A 183 14.26 10.52 20.10
N GLN A 184 15.57 10.24 20.18
CA GLN A 184 16.30 9.88 21.41
C GLN A 184 15.63 8.74 22.18
N SER A 185 15.00 7.79 21.48
CA SER A 185 14.34 6.63 22.08
C SER A 185 14.23 5.47 21.11
N GLN A 186 14.58 4.27 21.58
CA GLN A 186 14.42 3.02 20.83
C GLN A 186 12.96 2.68 20.53
N ASP A 187 12.01 3.31 21.22
CA ASP A 187 10.58 3.18 20.91
C ASP A 187 10.24 3.65 19.51
N TYR A 188 11.00 4.57 18.91
CA TYR A 188 10.74 5.05 17.55
C TYR A 188 11.55 4.30 16.48
N SER A 189 12.07 3.12 16.80
CA SER A 189 12.86 2.31 15.86
C SER A 189 12.04 1.83 14.66
N ALA A 190 12.64 1.89 13.46
CA ALA A 190 12.03 1.32 12.27
C ALA A 190 11.95 -0.21 12.35
N ASN A 191 12.88 -0.84 13.08
CA ASN A 191 12.90 -2.28 13.34
C ASN A 191 11.77 -2.75 14.27
N ARG A 192 11.04 -1.79 14.85
CA ARG A 192 9.87 -1.98 15.73
C ARG A 192 8.59 -1.43 15.11
N GLY A 193 8.62 -1.03 13.84
CA GLY A 193 7.49 -0.49 13.10
C GLY A 193 7.00 0.90 13.51
N LYS A 194 7.79 1.61 14.33
CA LYS A 194 7.44 2.90 14.95
C LYS A 194 8.23 4.09 14.34
N CYS A 195 8.73 3.94 13.12
CA CYS A 195 9.52 4.95 12.43
C CYS A 195 8.72 6.24 12.14
N VAL A 196 9.27 7.40 12.52
CA VAL A 196 8.70 8.75 12.24
C VAL A 196 9.22 9.35 10.92
N GLN A 197 9.88 8.53 10.10
CA GLN A 197 10.37 8.84 8.75
C GLN A 197 11.27 10.10 8.66
N PRO A 198 12.32 10.22 9.50
CA PRO A 198 13.21 11.38 9.49
C PRO A 198 13.96 11.58 8.15
N CYS A 199 14.21 10.49 7.41
CA CYS A 199 14.80 10.52 6.07
C CYS A 199 14.00 11.35 5.05
N ARG A 200 12.72 11.63 5.34
CA ARG A 200 11.82 12.37 4.45
C ARG A 200 11.68 13.85 4.85
N ARG A 201 12.55 14.34 5.73
CA ARG A 201 12.59 15.73 6.21
C ARG A 201 13.72 16.49 5.51
N LYS A 202 13.67 17.83 5.59
CA LYS A 202 14.78 18.71 5.21
C LYS A 202 15.85 18.68 6.29
N TRP A 203 17.11 18.66 5.88
CA TRP A 203 18.26 18.63 6.78
C TRP A 203 19.29 19.66 6.35
N ARG A 204 20.01 20.22 7.32
CA ARG A 204 21.32 20.86 7.13
C ARG A 204 22.34 19.99 7.83
N VAL A 205 23.46 19.70 7.17
CA VAL A 205 24.48 18.77 7.66
C VAL A 205 25.80 19.52 7.76
N TYR A 206 26.38 19.47 8.95
CA TYR A 206 27.68 20.06 9.28
C TYR A 206 28.61 18.92 9.72
N ASP A 207 29.87 18.96 9.31
CA ASP A 207 30.91 18.17 9.98
C ASP A 207 31.40 18.85 11.26
N ASP A 208 32.31 18.17 11.97
CA ASP A 208 32.94 18.67 13.20
C ASP A 208 33.82 19.92 12.97
N GLN A 209 34.13 20.25 11.73
CA GLN A 209 34.86 21.47 11.34
C GLN A 209 33.92 22.61 10.94
N ASN A 210 32.61 22.45 11.13
CA ASN A 210 31.55 23.36 10.68
C ASN A 210 31.52 23.57 9.16
N ASN A 211 32.06 22.63 8.37
CA ASN A 211 31.84 22.65 6.93
C ASN A 211 30.38 22.26 6.67
N GLU A 212 29.62 23.17 6.08
CA GLU A 212 28.32 22.84 5.54
C GLU A 212 28.52 22.01 4.27
N PHE A 213 28.10 20.75 4.31
CA PHE A 213 27.96 20.00 3.07
C PHE A 213 26.83 20.63 2.27
N LEU A 214 27.08 20.94 0.98
CA LEU A 214 26.19 21.64 0.03
C LEU A 214 24.81 20.95 -0.14
N TYR A 215 24.02 21.01 0.92
CA TYR A 215 22.70 20.43 1.08
C TYR A 215 21.82 21.45 1.82
N ASP A 216 21.88 22.73 1.44
CA ASP A 216 21.20 23.87 2.09
C ASP A 216 19.69 23.61 2.30
N GLY A 217 19.35 22.93 3.39
CA GLY A 217 17.98 22.53 3.70
C GLY A 217 17.33 21.62 2.64
N VAL A 218 18.11 20.93 1.80
CA VAL A 218 17.55 20.08 0.74
C VAL A 218 17.28 18.66 1.23
N PHE A 219 16.42 17.97 0.50
CA PHE A 219 16.10 16.57 0.76
C PHE A 219 17.16 15.66 0.12
N PHE A 220 18.12 15.17 0.90
CA PHE A 220 19.17 14.29 0.38
C PHE A 220 18.96 12.80 0.72
N ILE A 221 18.05 12.47 1.65
CA ILE A 221 17.69 11.09 2.03
C ILE A 221 16.24 10.75 1.56
N ASN A 222 15.67 11.57 0.68
CA ASN A 222 14.30 11.45 0.22
C ASN A 222 14.21 10.65 -1.09
N ALA A 223 14.32 9.34 -0.98
CA ALA A 223 14.17 8.46 -2.14
C ALA A 223 12.81 8.68 -2.84
N LYS A 224 12.85 8.75 -4.18
CA LYS A 224 11.70 8.62 -5.06
C LYS A 224 10.99 7.30 -4.80
N ASP A 225 9.72 7.23 -5.15
CA ASP A 225 8.96 6.00 -4.99
C ASP A 225 9.37 5.02 -6.11
N LEU A 226 9.45 3.73 -5.77
CA LEU A 226 9.64 2.67 -6.74
C LEU A 226 8.43 2.63 -7.68
N CYS A 227 8.69 2.48 -8.98
CA CYS A 227 7.64 2.18 -9.95
C CYS A 227 8.21 1.34 -11.08
N MET A 228 7.73 0.10 -11.19
CA MET A 228 8.13 -0.85 -12.22
C MET A 228 7.01 -1.10 -13.23
N ILE A 229 6.01 -0.22 -13.32
CA ILE A 229 4.82 -0.41 -14.15
C ILE A 229 5.15 -0.58 -15.64
N GLU A 230 6.19 0.10 -16.12
CA GLU A 230 6.68 0.01 -17.51
C GLU A 230 7.41 -1.30 -17.78
N HIS A 231 7.87 -1.96 -16.72
CA HIS A 231 8.80 -3.09 -16.76
C HIS A 231 8.16 -4.40 -16.29
N ILE A 232 6.83 -4.48 -16.31
CA ILE A 232 6.08 -5.69 -15.98
C ILE A 232 6.51 -6.88 -16.86
N PRO A 233 6.72 -6.73 -18.18
CA PRO A 233 7.24 -7.82 -19.00
C PRO A 233 8.57 -8.38 -18.47
N GLU A 234 9.55 -7.51 -18.21
CA GLU A 234 10.89 -7.89 -17.75
C GLU A 234 10.85 -8.56 -16.37
N LEU A 235 9.95 -8.13 -15.49
CA LEU A 235 9.76 -8.73 -14.17
C LEU A 235 9.15 -10.14 -14.26
N ILE A 236 8.17 -10.35 -15.15
CA ILE A 236 7.55 -11.66 -15.36
C ILE A 236 8.55 -12.62 -16.03
N GLU A 237 9.30 -12.14 -17.02
CA GLU A 237 10.37 -12.89 -17.69
C GLU A 237 11.54 -13.24 -16.76
N ALA A 238 11.70 -12.50 -15.66
CA ALA A 238 12.64 -12.83 -14.59
C ALA A 238 12.14 -13.92 -13.63
N GLU A 239 11.00 -14.55 -13.93
CA GLU A 239 10.38 -15.62 -13.15
C GLU A 239 10.07 -15.22 -11.69
N ILE A 240 9.70 -13.95 -11.47
CA ILE A 240 9.21 -13.48 -10.18
C ILE A 240 7.77 -13.98 -9.98
N ASP A 241 7.50 -14.65 -8.86
CA ASP A 241 6.20 -15.30 -8.61
C ASP A 241 5.15 -14.33 -8.03
N ALA A 242 5.59 -13.30 -7.30
CA ALA A 242 4.67 -12.33 -6.68
C ALA A 242 5.20 -10.88 -6.72
N PHE A 243 4.29 -9.95 -7.03
CA PHE A 243 4.54 -8.51 -7.05
C PHE A 243 3.89 -7.83 -5.84
N LYS A 244 4.72 -7.17 -5.03
CA LYS A 244 4.29 -6.47 -3.83
C LYS A 244 4.21 -4.96 -4.04
N ILE A 245 3.06 -4.37 -3.72
CA ILE A 245 2.88 -2.91 -3.64
C ILE A 245 3.12 -2.44 -2.21
N GLU A 246 4.00 -1.45 -2.00
CA GLU A 246 4.17 -0.78 -0.70
C GLU A 246 3.16 0.37 -0.54
N GLY A 247 2.34 0.33 0.50
CA GLY A 247 1.32 1.37 0.71
C GLY A 247 0.48 1.28 1.98
N ARG A 248 0.87 0.49 3.00
CA ARG A 248 0.00 0.23 4.17
C ARG A 248 -0.40 1.46 5.01
N MET A 249 0.32 2.58 4.89
CA MET A 249 -0.06 3.84 5.54
C MET A 249 -0.90 4.76 4.65
N ARG A 250 -1.07 4.40 3.38
CA ARG A 250 -1.72 5.23 2.37
C ARG A 250 -3.23 5.14 2.49
N ASP A 251 -3.86 6.12 1.85
CA ASP A 251 -5.31 6.22 1.76
C ASP A 251 -5.88 5.17 0.78
N PRO A 252 -7.13 4.71 0.98
CA PRO A 252 -7.77 3.74 0.08
C PRO A 252 -7.77 4.12 -1.42
N ILE A 253 -7.81 5.41 -1.78
CA ILE A 253 -7.69 5.87 -3.18
C ILE A 253 -6.31 5.52 -3.75
N TYR A 254 -5.23 5.73 -2.99
CA TYR A 254 -3.88 5.33 -3.42
C TYR A 254 -3.81 3.82 -3.62
N ILE A 255 -4.35 3.05 -2.65
CA ILE A 255 -4.31 1.58 -2.69
C ILE A 255 -5.12 1.06 -3.87
N GLU A 256 -6.30 1.63 -4.14
CA GLU A 256 -7.11 1.30 -5.31
C GLU A 256 -6.37 1.58 -6.61
N GLU A 257 -5.87 2.81 -6.79
CA GLU A 257 -5.31 3.27 -8.05
C GLU A 257 -4.04 2.50 -8.40
N THR A 258 -3.15 2.32 -7.41
CA THR A 258 -1.91 1.55 -7.60
C THR A 258 -2.22 0.09 -7.91
N THR A 259 -3.07 -0.56 -7.13
CA THR A 259 -3.43 -1.97 -7.35
C THR A 259 -4.10 -2.16 -8.72
N SER A 260 -5.02 -1.26 -9.11
CA SER A 260 -5.70 -1.35 -10.42
C SER A 260 -4.72 -1.21 -11.58
N CYS A 261 -3.82 -0.21 -11.56
CA CYS A 261 -2.83 -0.03 -12.62
C CYS A 261 -1.93 -1.27 -12.78
N TYR A 262 -1.44 -1.84 -11.67
CA TYR A 262 -0.60 -3.04 -11.74
C TYR A 262 -1.40 -4.27 -12.20
N LYS A 263 -2.65 -4.43 -11.77
CA LYS A 263 -3.52 -5.51 -12.24
C LYS A 263 -3.74 -5.44 -13.74
N GLU A 264 -4.09 -4.25 -14.25
CA GLU A 264 -4.27 -3.99 -15.67
C GLU A 264 -2.98 -4.22 -16.48
N ALA A 265 -1.82 -3.86 -15.94
CA ALA A 265 -0.54 -4.08 -16.60
C ALA A 265 -0.17 -5.57 -16.66
N ILE A 266 -0.42 -6.31 -15.58
CA ILE A 266 -0.26 -7.77 -15.55
C ILE A 266 -1.25 -8.43 -16.51
N ASP A 267 -2.53 -8.05 -16.51
CA ASP A 267 -3.54 -8.46 -17.50
C ASP A 267 -3.05 -8.23 -18.92
N ALA A 268 -2.54 -7.03 -19.18
CA ALA A 268 -2.10 -6.68 -20.52
C ALA A 268 -0.93 -7.53 -21.03
N TYR A 269 0.00 -7.92 -20.15
CA TYR A 269 1.09 -8.83 -20.52
C TYR A 269 0.55 -10.21 -20.92
N TYR A 270 -0.27 -10.85 -20.08
CA TYR A 270 -0.78 -12.20 -20.36
C TYR A 270 -1.80 -12.23 -21.52
N GLU A 271 -2.49 -11.13 -21.78
CA GLU A 271 -3.38 -10.97 -22.94
C GLU A 271 -2.67 -10.56 -24.23
N ASN A 272 -1.32 -10.41 -24.21
CA ASN A 272 -0.51 -9.96 -25.34
C ASN A 272 -0.95 -8.59 -25.89
N ASN A 273 -1.38 -7.67 -25.02
CA ASN A 273 -1.84 -6.33 -25.39
C ASN A 273 -1.16 -5.21 -24.57
N PHE A 274 -0.02 -5.52 -23.93
CA PHE A 274 0.85 -4.55 -23.26
C PHE A 274 1.46 -3.60 -24.28
N SER A 275 1.28 -2.29 -24.08
CA SER A 275 1.72 -1.26 -25.04
C SER A 275 2.14 0.03 -24.34
N GLN A 276 2.98 0.82 -25.01
CA GLN A 276 3.44 2.10 -24.47
C GLN A 276 2.28 3.08 -24.21
N GLU A 277 1.21 3.02 -24.99
CA GLU A 277 0.02 3.85 -24.78
C GLU A 277 -0.63 3.54 -23.43
N LYS A 278 -0.82 2.26 -23.11
CA LYS A 278 -1.36 1.83 -21.80
C LYS A 278 -0.41 2.22 -20.67
N VAL A 279 0.89 2.02 -20.87
CA VAL A 279 1.93 2.44 -19.90
C VAL A 279 1.82 3.92 -19.57
N ASN A 280 1.74 4.78 -20.59
CA ASN A 280 1.56 6.23 -20.39
C ASN A 280 0.25 6.54 -19.64
N GLY A 281 -0.82 5.79 -19.91
CA GLY A 281 -2.09 5.90 -19.20
C GLY A 281 -1.98 5.53 -17.72
N TRP A 282 -1.32 4.43 -17.39
CA TRP A 282 -1.08 4.00 -16.01
C TRP A 282 -0.17 4.98 -15.27
N ILE A 283 0.93 5.44 -15.87
CA ILE A 283 1.80 6.46 -15.28
C ILE A 283 1.02 7.75 -15.01
N THR A 284 0.17 8.18 -15.96
CA THR A 284 -0.69 9.36 -15.77
C THR A 284 -1.59 9.19 -14.55
N ARG A 285 -2.20 8.02 -14.37
CA ARG A 285 -3.06 7.71 -13.22
C ARG A 285 -2.28 7.63 -11.91
N LEU A 286 -1.13 6.95 -11.90
CA LEU A 286 -0.24 6.85 -10.74
C LEU A 286 0.28 8.22 -10.29
N ASN A 287 0.49 9.17 -11.22
CA ASN A 287 0.85 10.54 -10.89
C ASN A 287 -0.27 11.33 -10.18
N LYS A 288 -1.53 10.89 -10.23
CA LYS A 288 -2.66 11.53 -9.52
C LYS A 288 -2.75 11.16 -8.05
N VAL A 289 -2.10 10.08 -7.65
CA VAL A 289 -2.04 9.67 -6.24
C VAL A 289 -0.70 10.06 -5.64
N TYR A 290 -0.60 10.02 -4.31
CA TYR A 290 0.61 10.44 -3.61
C TYR A 290 1.84 9.77 -4.20
N ASN A 291 2.84 10.55 -4.62
CA ASN A 291 4.13 10.03 -5.02
C ASN A 291 5.24 11.08 -4.82
N ARG A 292 6.50 10.64 -4.80
CA ARG A 292 7.68 11.53 -4.70
C ARG A 292 8.44 11.66 -6.03
N GLY A 293 7.78 11.33 -7.13
CA GLY A 293 8.43 10.95 -8.37
C GLY A 293 8.78 9.47 -8.37
N PHE A 294 9.07 8.95 -9.56
CA PHE A 294 9.29 7.53 -9.78
C PHE A 294 10.75 7.22 -10.13
N SER A 295 11.17 6.03 -9.73
CA SER A 295 12.46 5.43 -10.05
C SER A 295 12.29 3.92 -10.13
N THR A 296 13.17 3.25 -10.89
CA THR A 296 13.29 1.79 -10.93
C THR A 296 14.12 1.24 -9.77
N GLY A 297 14.60 2.08 -8.84
CA GLY A 297 15.45 1.66 -7.74
C GLY A 297 16.71 0.96 -8.22
N PHE A 298 16.95 -0.26 -7.73
CA PHE A 298 18.16 -1.04 -8.00
C PHE A 298 18.02 -2.01 -9.20
N TYR A 299 16.82 -2.16 -9.77
CA TYR A 299 16.53 -3.19 -10.77
C TYR A 299 17.45 -3.13 -12.00
N PHE A 300 17.84 -1.92 -12.43
CA PHE A 300 18.67 -1.70 -13.63
C PHE A 300 20.05 -1.09 -13.31
N GLY A 301 20.52 -1.27 -12.08
CA GLY A 301 21.84 -0.84 -11.64
C GLY A 301 21.82 -0.04 -10.35
N LEU A 302 23.01 0.32 -9.88
CA LEU A 302 23.17 1.08 -8.65
C LEU A 302 22.62 2.51 -8.83
N PRO A 303 21.78 3.00 -7.89
CA PRO A 303 21.35 4.38 -7.84
C PRO A 303 22.55 5.35 -7.86
N ARG A 304 22.46 6.39 -8.69
CA ARG A 304 23.53 7.41 -8.86
C ARG A 304 23.15 8.76 -8.26
N GLY A 305 22.03 8.82 -7.55
CA GLY A 305 21.52 10.01 -6.88
C GLY A 305 20.33 10.67 -7.59
N SER A 306 20.04 10.29 -8.83
CA SER A 306 18.86 10.75 -9.58
C SER A 306 17.54 10.23 -8.99
N GLU A 307 17.65 9.18 -8.18
CA GLU A 307 16.59 8.49 -7.47
C GLU A 307 16.19 9.23 -6.18
N ILE A 308 16.86 10.33 -5.85
CA ILE A 308 16.56 11.19 -4.70
C ILE A 308 15.79 12.40 -5.19
N GLN A 309 14.64 12.68 -4.57
CA GLN A 309 13.85 13.87 -4.85
C GLN A 309 14.40 15.05 -4.03
N ARG A 310 15.12 15.95 -4.71
CA ARG A 310 15.83 17.09 -4.11
C ARG A 310 15.08 18.41 -4.18
N GLU A 311 14.06 18.52 -5.04
CA GLU A 311 13.42 19.79 -5.40
C GLU A 311 12.10 20.00 -4.63
N ILE A 312 11.21 19.01 -4.67
CA ILE A 312 9.85 19.13 -4.12
C ILE A 312 9.73 18.40 -2.78
N ASP A 313 9.11 19.07 -1.81
CA ASP A 313 8.78 18.48 -0.52
C ASP A 313 7.62 17.50 -0.65
N GLY A 314 7.84 16.27 -0.17
CA GLY A 314 6.77 15.31 0.00
C GLY A 314 6.10 14.91 -1.30
N ASN A 315 4.79 15.19 -1.42
CA ASN A 315 3.98 14.76 -2.56
C ASN A 315 4.22 15.66 -3.77
N ILE A 316 4.63 15.10 -4.90
CA ILE A 316 4.74 15.85 -6.16
C ILE A 316 3.46 15.83 -6.99
N SER A 317 2.48 14.99 -6.63
CA SER A 317 1.21 14.95 -7.34
C SER A 317 0.51 16.31 -7.23
N ASN A 318 0.10 16.84 -8.38
CA ASN A 318 -0.72 18.06 -8.45
C ASN A 318 -2.20 17.79 -8.18
N TYR A 319 -2.57 16.59 -7.74
CA TYR A 319 -3.93 16.28 -7.33
C TYR A 319 -4.06 16.26 -5.81
N LYS A 320 -5.16 16.81 -5.32
CA LYS A 320 -5.52 16.79 -3.90
C LYS A 320 -6.90 16.23 -3.69
N LYS A 321 -7.00 15.39 -2.66
CA LYS A 321 -8.26 14.92 -2.13
C LYS A 321 -8.94 16.05 -1.34
N VAL A 322 -10.02 16.59 -1.89
CA VAL A 322 -10.80 17.69 -1.32
C VAL A 322 -12.13 17.16 -0.79
N GLU A 323 -12.42 17.41 0.49
CA GLU A 323 -13.73 17.10 1.09
C GLU A 323 -14.75 18.13 0.57
N ILE A 324 -15.80 17.66 -0.11
CA ILE A 324 -16.86 18.52 -0.67
C ILE A 324 -18.16 18.44 0.15
N GLY A 325 -18.29 17.44 1.02
CA GLY A 325 -19.48 17.26 1.83
C GLY A 325 -19.53 15.94 2.60
N LYS A 326 -20.74 15.60 3.06
CA LYS A 326 -21.00 14.34 3.78
C LYS A 326 -22.39 13.79 3.54
N VAL A 327 -22.56 12.48 3.70
CA VAL A 327 -23.84 11.79 3.63
C VAL A 327 -24.71 12.15 4.84
N LEU A 328 -25.92 12.65 4.59
CA LEU A 328 -26.97 12.87 5.60
C LEU A 328 -27.84 11.65 5.80
N ASN A 329 -28.20 10.98 4.71
CA ASN A 329 -29.07 9.79 4.74
C ASN A 329 -28.86 8.93 3.50
N TYR A 330 -29.15 7.64 3.62
CA TYR A 330 -29.22 6.69 2.51
C TYR A 330 -30.64 6.12 2.40
N PHE A 331 -31.14 5.99 1.18
CA PHE A 331 -32.47 5.47 0.86
C PHE A 331 -32.31 4.15 0.06
N PRO A 332 -32.42 2.98 0.72
CA PRO A 332 -32.14 1.68 0.09
C PRO A 332 -32.97 1.39 -1.16
N GLU A 333 -34.28 1.63 -1.12
CA GLU A 333 -35.20 1.36 -2.24
C GLU A 333 -34.83 2.11 -3.52
N LYS A 334 -34.25 3.31 -3.38
CA LYS A 334 -33.89 4.18 -4.50
C LYS A 334 -32.40 4.12 -4.83
N ARG A 335 -31.62 3.35 -4.06
CA ARG A 335 -30.15 3.38 -4.06
C ARG A 335 -29.62 4.82 -4.10
N ALA A 336 -30.21 5.70 -3.27
CA ALA A 336 -29.93 7.13 -3.33
C ALA A 336 -29.37 7.64 -2.01
N ALA A 337 -28.33 8.47 -2.07
CA ALA A 337 -27.77 9.17 -0.94
C ALA A 337 -28.18 10.64 -0.96
N LYS A 338 -28.60 11.16 0.20
CA LYS A 338 -28.73 12.60 0.42
C LYS A 338 -27.42 13.11 0.98
N ILE A 339 -26.71 13.93 0.22
CA ILE A 339 -25.43 14.53 0.56
C ILE A 339 -25.65 15.99 0.99
N LEU A 340 -24.96 16.41 2.04
CA LEU A 340 -24.77 17.81 2.40
C LEU A 340 -23.46 18.30 1.78
N LEU A 341 -23.54 19.12 0.74
CA LEU A 341 -22.39 19.84 0.21
C LEU A 341 -22.03 21.01 1.13
N THR A 342 -20.74 21.18 1.38
CA THR A 342 -20.16 22.23 2.24
C THR A 342 -19.05 23.03 1.56
N SER A 343 -18.62 22.60 0.37
CA SER A 343 -17.56 23.22 -0.43
C SER A 343 -17.67 22.72 -1.88
N GLY A 344 -17.31 23.57 -2.83
CA GLY A 344 -17.24 23.22 -4.25
C GLY A 344 -18.61 23.02 -4.92
N SER A 345 -18.62 22.41 -6.09
CA SER A 345 -19.82 21.97 -6.79
C SER A 345 -19.72 20.49 -7.18
N LEU A 346 -20.88 19.91 -7.48
CA LEU A 346 -21.01 18.58 -8.04
C LEU A 346 -21.60 18.67 -9.44
N LYS A 347 -20.93 18.08 -10.42
CA LYS A 347 -21.37 18.00 -11.81
C LYS A 347 -21.69 16.55 -12.16
N LEU A 348 -22.57 16.35 -13.14
CA LEU A 348 -22.67 15.05 -13.79
C LEU A 348 -21.31 14.69 -14.36
N LYS A 349 -20.96 13.40 -14.31
CA LYS A 349 -19.66 12.88 -14.74
C LYS A 349 -18.48 13.24 -13.84
N ASP A 350 -18.69 13.96 -12.74
CA ASP A 350 -17.67 14.04 -11.70
C ASP A 350 -17.40 12.66 -11.11
N GLU A 351 -16.13 12.32 -10.95
CA GLU A 351 -15.71 11.20 -10.12
C GLU A 351 -15.71 11.63 -8.64
N ILE A 352 -16.40 10.87 -7.80
CA ILE A 352 -16.47 11.11 -6.36
C ILE A 352 -16.05 9.87 -5.58
N TYR A 353 -15.62 10.15 -4.34
CA TYR A 353 -15.24 9.15 -3.36
C TYR A 353 -16.08 9.34 -2.10
N ILE A 354 -16.86 8.33 -1.71
CA ILE A 354 -17.56 8.30 -0.42
C ILE A 354 -16.77 7.38 0.50
N ILE A 355 -16.19 7.97 1.55
CA ILE A 355 -15.28 7.27 2.47
C ILE A 355 -15.77 7.44 3.91
N GLY A 356 -15.88 6.31 4.60
CA GLY A 356 -16.29 6.21 5.99
C GLY A 356 -15.29 6.84 6.96
N THR A 357 -15.80 7.63 7.91
CA THR A 357 -14.97 8.13 9.02
C THR A 357 -14.84 7.07 10.12
N HIS A 358 -15.95 6.44 10.50
CA HIS A 358 -16.04 5.40 11.53
C HIS A 358 -16.73 4.14 11.00
N THR A 359 -16.67 3.95 9.69
CA THR A 359 -17.36 2.91 8.95
C THR A 359 -16.42 2.39 7.88
N ASP A 360 -16.69 1.19 7.38
CA ASP A 360 -15.87 0.55 6.35
C ASP A 360 -16.26 0.98 4.93
N THR A 361 -17.12 1.99 4.80
CA THR A 361 -17.59 2.48 3.51
C THR A 361 -16.41 2.97 2.68
N TYR A 362 -16.24 2.37 1.50
CA TYR A 362 -15.46 2.91 0.42
C TYR A 362 -16.23 2.76 -0.89
N LEU A 363 -16.44 3.87 -1.59
CA LEU A 363 -17.13 3.91 -2.87
C LEU A 363 -16.48 4.96 -3.75
N LYS A 364 -15.90 4.52 -4.86
CA LYS A 364 -15.55 5.35 -6.02
C LYS A 364 -16.66 5.20 -7.05
N GLN A 365 -17.21 6.30 -7.53
CA GLN A 365 -18.18 6.27 -8.61
C GLN A 365 -18.22 7.57 -9.40
N GLU A 366 -18.81 7.50 -10.58
CA GLU A 366 -19.19 8.67 -11.36
C GLU A 366 -20.59 9.17 -10.94
N VAL A 367 -20.78 10.48 -10.90
CA VAL A 367 -22.08 11.10 -10.61
C VAL A 367 -22.98 11.02 -11.85
N ASN A 368 -23.99 10.17 -11.79
CA ASN A 368 -24.96 9.96 -12.89
C ASN A 368 -26.32 10.64 -12.67
N SER A 369 -26.56 11.23 -11.50
CA SER A 369 -27.82 11.90 -11.20
C SER A 369 -27.63 12.99 -10.14
N ILE A 370 -28.31 14.12 -10.29
CA ILE A 370 -28.34 15.21 -9.30
C ILE A 370 -29.78 15.67 -9.09
N GLN A 371 -30.19 15.78 -7.83
CA GLN A 371 -31.50 16.30 -7.42
C GLN A 371 -31.38 17.34 -6.31
N ILE A 372 -32.02 18.51 -6.48
CA ILE A 372 -32.09 19.58 -5.47
C ILE A 372 -33.54 20.03 -5.28
N LYS A 373 -34.06 20.06 -4.04
CA LYS A 373 -35.41 20.59 -3.71
C LYS A 373 -36.49 20.19 -4.73
N GLN A 374 -36.56 18.90 -5.07
CA GLN A 374 -37.45 18.28 -6.06
C GLN A 374 -37.15 18.53 -7.55
N LYS A 375 -36.26 19.48 -7.91
CA LYS A 375 -35.75 19.62 -9.28
C LYS A 375 -34.85 18.43 -9.63
N LYS A 376 -35.18 17.72 -10.70
CA LYS A 376 -34.44 16.58 -11.27
C LYS A 376 -33.65 17.02 -12.50
N ASN A 377 -32.76 16.15 -12.99
CA ASN A 377 -31.98 16.33 -14.24
C ASN A 377 -31.08 17.58 -14.23
N LEU A 378 -30.56 17.94 -13.06
CA LEU A 378 -29.55 18.99 -12.98
C LEU A 378 -28.23 18.45 -13.51
N THR A 379 -27.54 19.25 -14.31
CA THR A 379 -26.20 18.95 -14.81
C THR A 379 -25.12 19.34 -13.80
N GLU A 380 -25.39 20.32 -12.96
CA GLU A 380 -24.47 20.85 -11.95
C GLU A 380 -25.22 21.45 -10.75
N THR A 381 -24.62 21.38 -9.56
CA THR A 381 -25.07 22.08 -8.36
C THR A 381 -24.48 23.49 -8.29
N PRO A 382 -25.15 24.46 -7.64
CA PRO A 382 -24.52 25.74 -7.27
C PRO A 382 -23.19 25.52 -6.55
N PHE A 383 -22.21 26.39 -6.83
CA PHE A 383 -20.92 26.36 -6.17
C PHE A 383 -21.04 26.86 -4.73
N ILE A 384 -20.55 26.07 -3.77
CA ILE A 384 -20.59 26.36 -2.34
C ILE A 384 -19.23 26.91 -1.92
N THR A 385 -19.22 28.16 -1.44
CA THR A 385 -17.97 28.88 -1.12
C THR A 385 -17.57 28.78 0.35
N SER A 386 -18.54 28.51 1.24
CA SER A 386 -18.26 28.44 2.68
C SER A 386 -19.03 27.32 3.38
N LYS A 387 -18.50 26.83 4.50
CA LYS A 387 -19.18 25.85 5.37
C LYS A 387 -20.51 26.35 5.97
N LYS A 388 -20.78 27.66 5.92
CA LYS A 388 -22.05 28.27 6.34
C LYS A 388 -23.13 28.08 5.29
N GLU A 389 -22.74 28.08 4.02
CA GLU A 389 -23.60 27.70 2.90
C GLU A 389 -23.72 26.17 2.87
N ARG A 390 -24.95 25.67 2.88
CA ARG A 390 -25.23 24.25 2.97
C ARG A 390 -26.26 23.88 1.94
N LEU A 391 -25.91 22.94 1.07
CA LEU A 391 -26.81 22.46 0.02
C LEU A 391 -27.03 20.96 0.17
N ALA A 392 -28.29 20.57 0.34
CA ALA A 392 -28.69 19.17 0.30
C ALA A 392 -28.93 18.74 -1.15
N VAL A 393 -28.18 17.72 -1.58
CA VAL A 393 -28.21 17.15 -2.93
C VAL A 393 -28.52 15.65 -2.83
N GLY A 394 -29.45 15.16 -3.64
CA GLY A 394 -29.68 13.73 -3.81
C GLY A 394 -28.90 13.20 -5.01
N ILE A 395 -28.19 12.09 -4.84
CA ILE A 395 -27.53 11.35 -5.93
C ILE A 395 -27.83 9.86 -5.80
N ILE A 396 -27.83 9.13 -6.92
CA ILE A 396 -27.80 7.66 -6.96
C ILE A 396 -26.39 7.20 -6.58
N VAL A 397 -26.30 6.14 -5.78
CA VAL A 397 -25.05 5.51 -5.36
C VAL A 397 -25.06 4.02 -5.60
N ASP A 398 -23.91 3.47 -6.02
CA ASP A 398 -23.81 2.07 -6.46
C ASP A 398 -23.73 1.08 -5.30
N LYS A 399 -23.32 1.55 -4.11
CA LYS A 399 -23.20 0.76 -2.88
C LYS A 399 -23.92 1.43 -1.72
N VAL A 400 -24.16 0.66 -0.66
CA VAL A 400 -24.68 1.19 0.60
C VAL A 400 -23.68 2.19 1.18
N VAL A 401 -24.18 3.35 1.59
CA VAL A 401 -23.40 4.38 2.28
C VAL A 401 -24.06 4.69 3.62
N LYS A 402 -23.27 5.14 4.59
CA LYS A 402 -23.72 5.39 5.97
C LYS A 402 -23.74 6.89 6.27
N LYS A 403 -24.57 7.26 7.23
CA LYS A 403 -24.68 8.64 7.71
C LYS A 403 -23.32 9.12 8.23
N ASN A 404 -22.95 10.35 7.87
CA ASN A 404 -21.66 11.00 8.13
C ASN A 404 -20.46 10.44 7.35
N ASP A 405 -20.65 9.51 6.41
CA ASP A 405 -19.59 9.21 5.45
C ASP A 405 -19.24 10.48 4.66
N LYS A 406 -17.95 10.71 4.46
CA LYS A 406 -17.44 11.92 3.84
C LYS A 406 -17.38 11.75 2.33
N VAL A 407 -17.66 12.81 1.60
CA VAL A 407 -17.66 12.84 0.14
C VAL A 407 -16.49 13.70 -0.32
N PHE A 408 -15.65 13.13 -1.18
CA PHE A 408 -14.44 13.75 -1.69
C PHE A 408 -14.41 13.79 -3.21
N LYS A 409 -13.66 14.74 -3.75
CA LYS A 409 -13.18 14.78 -5.15
C LYS A 409 -11.66 14.82 -5.18
N LEU A 410 -11.07 14.30 -6.25
CA LEU A 410 -9.68 14.60 -6.59
C LEU A 410 -9.67 15.83 -7.49
N GLU A 411 -9.07 16.92 -7.02
CA GLU A 411 -8.96 18.17 -7.76
C GLU A 411 -7.50 18.45 -8.11
N GLN A 412 -7.26 18.88 -9.34
CA GLN A 412 -5.95 19.32 -9.80
C GLN A 412 -5.68 20.74 -9.27
N ILE A 413 -4.50 20.98 -8.71
CA ILE A 413 -4.03 22.25 -8.13
C ILE A 413 -3.06 22.95 -9.09
#